data_AF-A0A645FW56-F1
#
_entry.id   AF-A0A645FW56-F1
#
_cell.length_a   1.000
_cell.length_b   1.000
_cell.length_c   1.000
_cell.angle_alpha   90.00
_cell.angle_beta   90.00
_cell.angle_gamma   90.00
#
_symmetry.space_group_name_H-M   'P 1'
#
loop_
_entity.id
_entity.type
_entity.pdbx_description
1 polymer ?
#
loop_
_entity_poly.entity_id
_entity_poly.type
_entity_poly.pdbx_seq_one_letter_code
_entity_poly.pdbx_strand_id
1 'polypeptide(L)' 'MSSDGLKRLKVWVEAKALALVVYHDILSTIPAEEKWALASQIRRAATSIPANIAEGYGRYYYILL' A
#
# COMPACT_ATOMS: atom_id res chain seq x y z
N MET A 1 -14.32 -13.84 -7.56
CA MET A 1 -12.88 -13.51 -7.46
C MET A 1 -12.38 -13.92 -6.09
N SER A 2 -11.53 -14.93 -5.96
CA SER A 2 -10.95 -15.24 -4.65
C SER A 2 -9.78 -14.29 -4.37
N SER A 3 -9.78 -13.68 -3.20
CA SER A 3 -8.68 -12.84 -2.70
C SER A 3 -7.33 -13.59 -2.61
N ASP A 4 -7.32 -14.90 -2.86
CA ASP A 4 -6.18 -15.78 -2.61
C ASP A 4 -5.07 -15.66 -3.66
N GLY A 5 -5.40 -15.26 -4.90
CA GLY A 5 -4.38 -15.02 -5.93
C GLY A 5 -3.50 -13.82 -5.58
N LEU A 6 -4.12 -12.68 -5.23
CA LEU A 6 -3.41 -11.47 -4.83
C LEU A 6 -2.59 -11.68 -3.54
N LYS A 7 -3.12 -12.45 -2.58
CA LYS A 7 -2.41 -12.79 -1.33
C LYS A 7 -1.16 -13.64 -1.55
N ARG A 8 -1.04 -14.35 -2.68
CA ARG A 8 0.16 -15.12 -3.04
C ARG A 8 1.22 -14.28 -3.74
N LEU A 9 0.88 -13.08 -4.20
CA LEU A 9 1.83 -12.18 -4.86
C LEU A 9 2.78 -11.58 -3.81
N LYS A 10 4.01 -12.10 -3.74
CA LYS A 10 5.00 -11.72 -2.72
C LYS A 10 5.22 -10.20 -2.65
N VAL A 11 5.33 -9.52 -3.80
CA VAL A 11 5.50 -8.06 -3.86
C VAL A 11 4.31 -7.30 -3.26
N TRP A 12 3.07 -7.82 -3.36
CA TRP A 12 1.91 -7.20 -2.71
C TRP A 12 1.92 -7.41 -1.20
N VAL A 13 2.34 -8.60 -0.74
CA VAL A 13 2.48 -8.91 0.70
C VAL A 13 3.51 -7.99 1.34
N GLU A 14 4.68 -7.83 0.71
CA GLU A 14 5.75 -6.94 1.18
C GLU A 14 5.31 -5.47 1.15
N ALA A 15 4.63 -5.03 0.08
CA ALA A 15 4.12 -3.66 -0.01
C ALA A 15 3.09 -3.33 1.09
N LYS A 16 2.21 -4.28 1.43
CA LYS A 16 1.30 -4.10 2.58
C LYS A 16 2.05 -4.04 3.90
N ALA A 17 3.04 -4.92 4.10
CA ALA A 17 3.84 -4.90 5.33
C ALA A 17 4.57 -3.56 5.48
N LEU A 18 5.15 -3.04 4.39
CA LEU A 18 5.74 -1.70 4.35
C LEU A 18 4.72 -0.61 4.73
N ALA A 19 3.51 -0.65 4.17
CA ALA A 19 2.46 0.33 4.48
C ALA A 19 2.08 0.31 5.97
N LEU A 20 2.06 -0.87 6.62
CA LEU A 20 1.82 -1.00 8.05
C LEU A 20 2.96 -0.43 8.89
N VAL A 21 4.22 -0.74 8.55
CA VAL A 21 5.41 -0.18 9.22
C VAL A 21 5.41 1.35 9.10
N VAL A 22 5.15 1.88 7.90
CA VAL A 22 5.05 3.34 7.73
C VAL A 22 3.95 3.92 8.62
N TYR A 23 2.77 3.31 8.62
CA TYR A 23 1.64 3.81 9.39
C TYR A 23 1.88 3.81 10.90
N HIS A 24 2.43 2.72 11.44
CA HIS A 24 2.61 2.53 12.89
C HIS A 24 3.90 3.15 13.41
N ASP A 25 5.01 2.98 12.69
CA ASP A 25 6.35 3.24 13.22
C ASP A 25 6.95 4.55 12.68
N ILE A 26 6.61 4.96 11.45
CA ILE A 26 7.19 6.16 10.83
C ILE A 26 6.31 7.39 11.05
N LEU A 27 4.99 7.28 10.84
CA LEU A 27 4.11 8.45 10.98
C LEU A 27 4.03 8.97 12.42
N SER A 28 4.31 8.13 13.41
CA SER A 28 4.33 8.49 14.84
C SER A 28 5.60 9.27 15.24
N THR A 29 6.67 9.20 14.45
CA THR A 29 7.93 9.93 14.71
C THR A 29 7.96 11.30 14.05
N ILE A 30 6.98 11.63 13.21
CA ILE A 30 6.92 12.92 12.50
C ILE A 30 6.35 13.99 13.44
N PRO A 31 6.95 15.20 13.49
CA PRO A 31 6.42 16.31 14.29
C PRO A 31 4.95 16.63 14.00
N ALA A 32 4.22 17.08 15.01
CA ALA A 32 2.78 17.34 14.90
C ALA A 32 2.46 18.46 13.90
N GLU A 33 3.38 19.42 13.76
CA GLU A 33 3.31 20.54 12.81
C GLU A 33 3.33 20.05 11.36
N GLU A 34 3.96 18.90 11.09
CA GLU A 34 4.10 18.28 9.78
C GLU A 34 2.95 17.30 9.45
N LYS A 35 1.95 17.18 10.32
CA LYS A 35 0.83 16.22 10.18
C LYS A 35 0.12 16.35 8.83
N TRP A 36 -0.13 17.58 8.39
CA TRP A 36 -0.88 17.87 7.17
C TRP A 36 0.02 18.00 5.92
N ALA A 37 1.31 18.28 6.12
CA ALA A 37 2.31 18.33 5.06
C ALA A 37 2.96 16.94 4.90
N LEU A 38 4.12 16.72 5.52
CA LEU A 38 4.93 15.53 5.28
C LEU A 38 4.23 14.22 5.68
N ALA A 39 3.59 14.16 6.85
CA ALA A 39 2.98 12.91 7.33
C ALA A 39 1.80 12.47 6.44
N SER A 40 1.00 13.43 5.94
CA SER A 40 -0.13 13.13 5.05
C SER A 40 0.34 12.60 3.69
N GLN A 41 1.43 13.17 3.15
CA GLN A 41 2.02 12.74 1.89
C GLN A 41 2.63 11.35 1.99
N ILE A 42 3.41 11.08 3.04
CA ILE A 42 4.01 9.77 3.30
C ILE A 42 2.93 8.70 3.46
N ARG A 43 1.88 8.98 4.26
CA ARG A 43 0.76 8.05 4.45
C ARG A 43 0.13 7.65 3.13
N ARG A 44 -0.19 8.64 2.28
CA ARG A 44 -0.82 8.40 0.98
C ARG A 44 0.10 7.67 0.00
N ALA A 45 1.39 8.00 -0.01
CA ALA A 45 2.37 7.32 -0.85
C ALA A 45 2.52 5.85 -0.45
N ALA A 46 2.63 5.56 0.85
CA ALA A 46 2.79 4.19 1.33
C ALA A 46 1.55 3.32 1.07
N THR A 47 0.33 3.86 1.25
CA THR A 47 -0.90 3.10 0.97
C THR A 47 -1.18 2.93 -0.52
N SER A 48 -0.66 3.81 -1.39
CA SER A 48 -0.88 3.70 -2.83
C SER A 48 -0.12 2.54 -3.46
N ILE A 49 1.02 2.12 -2.89
CA ILE A 49 1.84 1.01 -3.43
C ILE A 49 1.04 -0.31 -3.50
N PRO A 50 0.52 -0.87 -2.38
CA PRO A 50 -0.25 -2.11 -2.45
C PRO A 50 -1.58 -1.95 -3.20
N ALA A 51 -2.17 -0.74 -3.21
CA ALA A 51 -3.39 -0.46 -3.96
C ALA A 51 -3.17 -0.56 -5.48
N ASN A 52 -2.12 0.08 -6.01
CA ASN A 52 -1.77 0.04 -7.43
C ASN A 52 -1.37 -1.37 -7.88
N ILE A 53 -0.68 -2.14 -7.04
CA ILE A 53 -0.37 -3.55 -7.32
C ILE A 53 -1.66 -4.37 -7.44
N ALA A 54 -2.60 -4.20 -6.50
CA ALA A 54 -3.88 -4.91 -6.53
C ALA A 54 -4.72 -4.54 -7.78
N GLU A 55 -4.74 -3.26 -8.14
CA GLU A 55 -5.45 -2.75 -9.31
C GLU A 55 -4.84 -3.30 -10.61
N GLY A 56 -3.50 -3.28 -10.73
CA GLY A 56 -2.79 -3.86 -11.86
C GLY A 56 -3.03 -5.36 -12.00
N TYR A 57 -3.00 -6.10 -10.89
CA TYR A 57 -3.33 -7.53 -10.86
C TYR A 57 -4.75 -7.79 -11.36
N GLY A 58 -5.73 -7.01 -10.89
CA GLY A 58 -7.13 -7.12 -11.35
C GLY A 58 -7.30 -6.87 -12.85
N ARG A 59 -6.57 -5.89 -13.42
CA ARG A 59 -6.61 -5.57 -14.86
C ARG A 59 -6.09 -6.70 -15.75
N TYR A 60 -4.97 -7.33 -15.40
CA TYR A 60 -4.38 -8.40 -16.22
C TYR A 60 -5.31 -9.62 -16.30
N TYR A 61 -5.99 -9.95 -15.19
CA TYR A 61 -6.97 -11.04 -15.17
C TYR A 61 -8.27 -10.72 -15.92
N TYR A 62 -8.72 -9.47 -15.97
CA TYR A 62 -9.89 -9.08 -16.77
C TYR A 62 -9.62 -9.14 -18.28
N ILE A 63 -8.39 -8.86 -18.72
CA ILE A 63 -8.00 -8.88 -20.14
C ILE A 63 -7.79 -10.31 -20.66
N LEU A 64 -7.51 -11.27 -19.77
CA LEU A 64 -7.25 -12.67 -20.12
C LEU A 64 -8.48 -13.59 -19.99
N LEU A 65 -9.63 -13.05 -19.59
CA LEU A 65 -10.94 -13.72 -19.55
C LEU A 65 -11.80 -13.24 -20.72
#